data_AF-A0A526XMX2-F1
#
_entry.id   AF-A0A526XMX2-F1
#
_cell.length_a   1.000
_cell.length_b   1.000
_cell.length_c   1.000
_cell.angle_alpha   90.00
_cell.angle_beta   90.00
_cell.angle_gamma   90.00
#
_symmetry.space_group_name_H-M   'P 1'
#
loop_
_entity.id
_entity.type
_entity.pdbx_description
1 polymer ?
#
loop_
_entity_poly.entity_id
_entity_poly.type
_entity_poly.pdbx_seq_one_letter_code
_entity_poly.pdbx_strand_id
1 'polypeptide(L)' 'VDHLDGIGALVERYQVFLLDQFGVLHDGTNPYPGAVEALSALKRAGRTIVLVSNSGRRARPNEARLLKLGFEPGSWD' A
#
# COMPACT_ATOMS: atom_id res chain seq x y z
N VAL A 1 -10.92 20.94 -11.74
CA VAL A 1 -10.64 19.58 -11.22
C VAL A 1 -9.80 19.79 -9.97
N ASP A 2 -10.29 19.34 -8.83
CA ASP A 2 -9.54 19.48 -7.58
C ASP A 2 -8.32 18.57 -7.63
N HIS A 3 -7.15 19.16 -7.43
CA HIS A 3 -5.90 18.42 -7.34
C HIS A 3 -5.67 18.03 -5.89
N LEU A 4 -5.35 16.76 -5.64
CA LEU A 4 -5.01 16.27 -4.31
C LEU A 4 -3.50 16.19 -4.17
N ASP A 5 -2.98 16.63 -3.03
CA ASP A 5 -1.54 16.54 -2.70
C ASP A 5 -1.13 15.12 -2.29
N GLY A 6 -2.10 14.26 -1.97
CA GLY A 6 -1.85 12.87 -1.61
C GLY A 6 -3.10 12.08 -1.27
N ILE A 7 -2.93 10.76 -1.13
CA ILE A 7 -4.03 9.81 -0.88
C ILE A 7 -4.72 10.02 0.49
N GLY A 8 -4.03 10.65 1.44
CA GLY A 8 -4.58 10.94 2.77
C GLY A 8 -5.88 11.75 2.74
N ALA A 9 -6.05 12.64 1.74
CA ALA A 9 -7.27 13.41 1.55
C ALA A 9 -8.51 12.54 1.21
N LEU A 10 -8.29 11.29 0.81
CA LEU A 10 -9.34 10.34 0.44
C LEU A 10 -9.78 9.44 1.61
N VAL A 11 -9.07 9.48 2.74
CA VAL A 11 -9.29 8.60 3.90
C VAL A 11 -10.73 8.65 4.40
N GLU A 12 -11.32 9.84 4.53
CA GLU A 12 -12.71 9.99 5.01
C GLU A 12 -13.77 9.59 3.98
N ARG A 13 -13.41 9.47 2.70
CA ARG A 13 -14.35 9.20 1.61
C ARG A 13 -14.47 7.72 1.29
N TYR A 14 -13.43 6.93 1.57
CA TYR A 14 -13.38 5.52 1.23
C TYR A 14 -13.00 4.66 2.43
N GLN A 15 -13.74 3.58 2.64
CA GLN A 15 -13.48 2.62 3.70
C GLN A 15 -12.47 1.55 3.28
N VAL A 16 -12.39 1.26 1.97
CA VAL A 16 -11.55 0.22 1.39
C VAL A 16 -10.66 0.82 0.31
N PHE A 17 -9.38 0.47 0.32
CA PHE A 17 -8.41 0.81 -0.72
C PHE A 17 -7.87 -0.47 -1.35
N LEU A 18 -8.04 -0.59 -2.66
CA LEU A 18 -7.42 -1.64 -3.47
C LEU A 18 -6.17 -1.04 -4.10
N LEU A 19 -5.00 -1.54 -3.74
CA LEU A 19 -3.72 -0.96 -4.16
C LEU A 19 -2.90 -1.99 -4.95
N ASP A 20 -2.30 -1.55 -6.05
CA ASP A 20 -1.25 -2.32 -6.72
C ASP A 20 0.06 -2.24 -5.92
N GLN A 21 0.98 -3.17 -6.18
CA GLN A 21 2.29 -3.27 -5.51
C GLN A 21 3.41 -2.67 -6.38
N PHE A 22 3.62 -3.21 -7.58
CA PHE A 22 4.74 -2.82 -8.43
C PHE A 22 4.40 -1.56 -9.21
N GLY A 23 5.25 -0.53 -9.13
CA GLY A 23 4.95 0.78 -9.76
C GLY A 23 4.05 1.68 -8.92
N VAL A 24 3.57 1.20 -7.76
CA VAL A 24 2.77 1.99 -6.80
C VAL A 24 3.44 2.04 -5.43
N LEU A 25 3.76 0.88 -4.86
CA LEU A 25 4.43 0.78 -3.55
C LEU A 25 5.95 0.66 -3.69
N HIS A 26 6.43 -0.02 -4.74
CA HIS A 26 7.86 -0.26 -4.96
C HIS A 26 8.21 -0.46 -6.44
N ASP A 27 9.49 -0.30 -6.78
CA ASP A 27 10.07 -0.64 -8.10
C ASP A 27 10.62 -2.09 -8.16
N GLY A 28 10.48 -2.83 -7.05
CA GLY A 28 10.96 -4.18 -6.86
C GLY A 28 12.28 -4.28 -6.11
N THR A 29 13.06 -3.21 -6.09
CA THR A 29 14.30 -3.13 -5.29
C THR A 29 14.09 -2.27 -4.06
N ASN A 30 13.39 -1.14 -4.21
CA ASN A 30 13.17 -0.15 -3.15
C ASN A 30 11.68 0.22 -3.05
N PRO A 31 11.18 0.56 -1.84
CA PRO A 31 9.90 1.25 -1.72
C PRO A 31 9.98 2.65 -2.34
N TYR A 32 8.87 3.16 -2.87
CA TYR A 32 8.81 4.57 -3.26
C TYR A 32 8.78 5.48 -2.02
N PRO A 33 9.34 6.70 -2.09
CA PRO A 33 9.31 7.64 -0.98
C PRO A 33 7.89 7.89 -0.47
N GLY A 34 7.67 7.72 0.85
CA GLY A 34 6.37 7.92 1.49
C GLY A 34 5.39 6.74 1.36
N ALA A 35 5.69 5.70 0.56
CA ALA A 35 4.76 4.60 0.33
C ALA A 35 4.51 3.75 1.60
N VAL A 36 5.57 3.49 2.37
CA VAL A 36 5.49 2.76 3.64
C VAL A 36 4.62 3.54 4.64
N GLU A 37 4.95 4.83 4.82
CA GLU A 37 4.25 5.71 5.75
C GLU A 37 2.79 5.91 5.36
N ALA A 38 2.51 6.05 4.06
CA ALA A 38 1.15 6.19 3.54
C ALA A 38 0.31 4.94 3.82
N LEU A 39 0.83 3.75 3.52
CA LEU A 39 0.10 2.50 3.74
C LEU A 39 -0.24 2.31 5.23
N SER A 40 0.75 2.51 6.12
CA SER A 40 0.54 2.45 7.56
C SER A 40 -0.42 3.54 8.06
N ALA A 41 -0.38 4.75 7.50
CA ALA A 41 -1.32 5.81 7.86
C ALA A 41 -2.76 5.47 7.48
N LEU A 42 -3.00 4.94 6.28
CA LEU A 42 -4.32 4.47 5.87
C LEU A 42 -4.82 3.36 6.80
N LYS A 43 -3.96 2.40 7.15
CA LYS A 43 -4.33 1.31 8.07
C LYS A 43 -4.65 1.81 9.48
N ARG A 44 -3.83 2.71 10.03
CA ARG A 44 -4.06 3.33 11.35
C ARG A 44 -5.34 4.16 11.38
N ALA A 45 -5.77 4.71 10.24
CA ALA A 45 -7.06 5.38 10.10
C ALA A 45 -8.25 4.40 10.01
N GLY A 46 -8.04 3.10 10.25
CA GLY A 46 -9.09 2.09 10.28
C GLY A 46 -9.60 1.67 8.91
N ARG A 47 -8.86 1.96 7.84
CA ARG A 47 -9.24 1.60 6.47
C ARG A 47 -8.81 0.17 6.15
N THR A 48 -9.63 -0.54 5.39
CA THR A 48 -9.28 -1.87 4.86
C THR A 48 -8.39 -1.69 3.64
N ILE A 49 -7.25 -2.37 3.62
CA ILE A 49 -6.23 -2.21 2.58
C ILE A 49 -5.97 -3.56 1.96
N VAL A 50 -6.39 -3.75 0.70
CA VAL A 50 -6.17 -5.00 -0.03
C VAL A 50 -5.16 -4.77 -1.13
N LEU A 51 -4.10 -5.57 -1.14
CA LEU A 51 -3.09 -5.52 -2.18
C LEU A 51 -3.47 -6.45 -3.34
N VAL A 52 -3.63 -5.86 -4.52
CA VAL A 52 -4.01 -6.59 -5.74
C VAL A 52 -2.83 -6.57 -6.69
N SER A 53 -2.28 -7.73 -7.04
CA SER A 53 -1.11 -7.83 -7.91
C SER A 53 -1.38 -8.72 -9.11
N ASN A 54 -0.88 -8.30 -10.28
CA ASN A 54 -0.81 -9.12 -11.50
C ASN A 54 0.38 -10.10 -11.49
N SER A 55 1.11 -10.21 -10.38
CA SER A 55 2.19 -11.18 -10.21
C SER A 55 1.67 -12.61 -10.33
N GLY A 56 2.35 -13.46 -11.11
CA GLY A 56 2.07 -14.91 -11.12
C GLY A 56 2.45 -15.63 -9.82
N ARG A 57 2.98 -14.91 -8.82
CA ARG A 57 3.35 -15.45 -7.51
C ARG A 57 2.16 -15.39 -6.55
N ARG A 58 2.11 -16.38 -5.63
CA ARG A 58 1.15 -16.38 -4.52
C ARG A 58 1.42 -15.24 -3.52
N ALA A 59 0.44 -14.97 -2.66
CA ALA A 59 0.49 -13.90 -1.65
C ALA A 59 1.74 -13.94 -0.76
N ARG A 60 2.03 -15.09 -0.10
CA ARG A 60 3.15 -15.21 0.86
C ARG A 60 4.51 -14.72 0.35
N PRO A 61 5.00 -15.12 -0.85
CA PRO A 61 6.22 -14.55 -1.41
C PRO A 61 6.20 -13.03 -1.62
N ASN A 62 5.06 -12.45 -2.00
CA ASN A 62 4.93 -11.01 -2.19
C ASN A 62 4.92 -10.29 -0.83
N GLU A 63 4.20 -10.83 0.17
CA GLU A 63 4.22 -10.33 1.56
C GLU A 63 5.65 -10.31 2.12
N ALA A 64 6.39 -11.42 1.98
CA ALA A 64 7.77 -11.49 2.44
C ALA A 64 8.70 -10.46 1.76
N ARG A 65 8.39 -10.07 0.51
CA ARG A 65 9.11 -8.99 -0.18
C ARG A 65 8.77 -7.64 0.43
N LEU A 66 7.48 -7.34 0.65
CA LEU A 66 7.05 -6.08 1.26
C LEU A 66 7.68 -5.88 2.64
N LEU A 67 7.72 -6.93 3.46
CA LEU A 67 8.40 -6.88 4.76
C LEU A 67 9.89 -6.56 4.65
N LYS A 68 10.60 -7.15 3.66
CA LYS A 68 12.01 -6.84 3.40
C LYS A 68 12.24 -5.42 2.90
N LEU A 69 11.24 -4.84 2.23
CA LEU A 69 11.25 -3.45 1.75
C LEU A 69 10.86 -2.45 2.85
N GLY A 70 10.57 -2.91 4.07
CA GLY A 70 10.28 -2.06 5.22
C GLY A 70 8.81 -1.76 5.45
N PHE A 71 7.89 -2.38 4.69
CA PHE A 71 6.46 -2.26 5.00
C PHE A 71 6.13 -3.01 6.29
N GLU A 72 5.26 -2.43 7.12
CA GLU A 72 4.93 -2.96 8.43
C GLU A 72 3.97 -4.16 8.32
N PRO A 73 4.21 -5.27 9.05
CA PRO A 73 3.22 -6.35 9.15
C PRO A 73 1.87 -5.81 9.62
N GLY A 74 0.79 -6.20 8.93
CA GLY A 74 -0.56 -5.76 9.26
C GLY A 74 -0.94 -4.38 8.72
N SER A 75 -0.07 -3.70 7.95
CA SER A 75 -0.43 -2.49 7.19
C SER A 75 -1.33 -2.77 5.97
N TRP A 76 -1.63 -4.05 5.70
CA TRP A 76 -2.64 -4.54 4.76
C TRP A 76 -3.43 -5.73 5.34
N ASP A 77 -4.55 -6.05 4.70
CA ASP A 77 -5.48 -7.13 5.05
C ASP A 77 -5.31 -8.37 4.14
#